data_AF-A0A828UFP0-F1
#
_entry.id   AF-A0A828UFP0-F1
#
_cell.length_a   1.000
_cell.length_b   1.000
_cell.length_c   1.000
_cell.angle_alpha   90.00
_cell.angle_beta   90.00
_cell.angle_gamma   90.00
#
_symmetry.space_group_name_H-M   'P 1'
#
loop_
_entity.id
_entity.type
_entity.pdbx_description
1 polymer ?
#
loop_
_entity_poly.entity_id
_entity_poly.type
_entity_poly.pdbx_seq_one_letter_code
_entity_poly.pdbx_strand_id
1 'polypeptide(L)' 'MIYKDEYPQMAEPEGRCVRMLSDSWSFPDSRHTLGCSTIGSSEAAMLGRLALKWQWCKKREVQGKSTEPDLRSCANMLA' A
#
# COMPACT_ATOMS: atom_id res chain seq x y z
N MET A 1 2.69 5.25 13.27
CA MET A 1 3.39 6.54 13.13
C MET A 1 3.55 7.08 14.53
N ILE A 2 4.78 7.25 15.02
CA ILE A 2 5.07 7.65 16.41
C ILE A 2 4.26 8.89 16.82
N TYR A 3 4.11 9.84 15.88
CA TYR A 3 3.33 11.06 16.09
C TYR A 3 1.82 10.86 16.30
N LYS A 4 1.23 9.74 15.86
CA LYS A 4 -0.21 9.48 16.08
C LYS A 4 -0.51 9.07 17.51
N ASP A 5 0.46 8.43 18.17
CA ASP A 5 0.33 7.99 19.56
C ASP A 5 0.53 9.19 20.52
N GLU A 6 1.43 10.11 20.16
CA GLU A 6 1.70 11.33 20.92
C GLU A 6 0.69 12.46 20.62
N TYR A 7 0.23 12.56 19.36
CA TYR A 7 -0.69 13.58 18.87
C TYR A 7 -1.86 12.92 18.14
N PRO A 8 -2.85 12.36 18.87
CA PRO A 8 -3.99 11.67 18.26
C PRO A 8 -4.81 12.58 17.32
N GLN A 9 -4.74 13.90 17.53
CA GLN A 9 -5.35 14.90 16.68
C GLN A 9 -4.79 14.91 15.25
N MET A 10 -3.57 14.42 15.03
CA MET A 10 -2.93 14.36 13.71
C MET A 10 -3.37 13.15 12.88
N ALA A 11 -3.99 12.14 13.51
CA ALA A 11 -4.48 10.96 12.80
C ALA A 11 -5.69 11.26 11.90
N GLU A 12 -6.58 12.15 12.35
CA GLU A 12 -7.81 12.51 11.62
C GLU A 12 -7.54 13.29 10.33
N PRO A 13 -6.66 14.33 10.32
CA PRO A 13 -6.29 15.03 9.10
C PRO A 13 -5.67 14.12 8.04
N GLU A 14 -4.78 13.19 8.45
CA GLU A 14 -4.18 12.24 7.52
C GLU A 14 -5.23 11.31 6.90
N GLY A 15 -6.17 10.81 7.71
CA GLY A 15 -7.30 10.01 7.23
C GLY A 15 -8.19 10.75 6.23
N ARG A 16 -8.43 12.05 6.45
CA ARG A 16 -9.17 12.90 5.48
C ARG A 16 -8.40 13.06 4.17
N CYS A 17 -7.09 13.29 4.21
CA CYS A 17 -6.26 13.39 3.01
C CYS A 17 -6.31 12.11 2.17
N VAL A 18 -6.20 10.94 2.82
CA VAL A 18 -6.32 9.64 2.15
C VAL A 18 -7.69 9.51 1.47
N ARG A 19 -8.77 9.90 2.16
CA ARG A 19 -10.12 9.82 1.62
C ARG A 19 -10.35 10.75 0.43
N MET A 20 -9.87 12.00 0.50
CA MET A 20 -9.95 12.94 -0.63
C MET A 20 -9.22 12.42 -1.86
N LEU A 21 -8.03 11.82 -1.68
CA LEU A 21 -7.30 11.19 -2.78
C LEU A 21 -8.06 9.98 -3.36
N SER A 22 -8.66 9.18 -2.49
CA SER A 22 -9.48 8.02 -2.89
C SER A 22 -10.71 8.43 -3.72
N ASP A 23 -11.44 9.45 -3.26
CA ASP A 23 -12.56 10.04 -3.98
C ASP A 23 -12.12 10.57 -5.36
N SER A 24 -10.98 11.27 -5.40
CA SER A 24 -10.39 11.81 -6.64
C SER A 24 -10.05 10.71 -7.66
N TRP A 25 -9.58 9.56 -7.19
CA TRP A 25 -9.28 8.40 -8.04
C TRP A 25 -10.49 7.50 -8.33
N SER A 26 -11.70 7.95 -7.99
CA SER A 26 -12.96 7.22 -8.24
C SER A 26 -12.97 5.80 -7.63
N PHE A 27 -12.34 5.62 -6.47
CA PHE A 27 -12.32 4.34 -5.79
C PHE A 27 -13.71 4.04 -5.18
N PRO A 28 -14.23 2.80 -5.31
CA PRO A 28 -15.61 2.48 -4.93
C PRO A 28 -15.91 2.58 -3.43
N ASP A 29 -14.89 2.50 -2.57
CA ASP A 29 -15.05 2.62 -1.11
C ASP A 29 -14.01 3.58 -0.49
N SER A 30 -14.24 4.87 -0.68
CA SER A 30 -13.36 5.91 -0.15
C SER A 30 -13.35 6.00 1.38
N ARG A 31 -14.38 5.47 2.05
CA ARG A 31 -14.50 5.45 3.52
C ARG A 31 -13.60 4.40 4.17
N HIS A 32 -13.40 3.28 3.50
CA HIS A 32 -12.55 2.19 3.98
C HIS A 32 -11.22 2.08 3.22
N THR A 33 -10.83 3.15 2.52
CA THR A 33 -9.53 3.19 1.83
C THR A 33 -8.38 3.20 2.83
N LEU A 34 -7.44 2.29 2.63
CA LEU A 34 -6.19 2.23 3.39
C LEU A 34 -5.15 3.13 2.73
N GLY A 35 -4.47 3.94 3.52
CA GLY A 35 -3.40 4.83 3.07
C GLY A 35 -2.61 5.41 4.24
N CYS A 36 -1.45 5.97 3.94
CA CYS A 36 -0.57 6.61 4.92
C CYS A 36 0.16 7.78 4.25
N SER A 37 0.48 8.81 5.03
CA SER A 37 1.41 9.85 4.57
C SER A 37 2.82 9.28 4.39
N THR A 38 3.48 9.65 3.30
CA THR A 38 4.90 9.36 3.03
C THR A 38 5.67 10.66 2.90
N ILE A 39 6.98 10.63 3.16
CA ILE A 39 7.85 11.81 2.96
C ILE A 39 7.86 12.22 1.48
N GLY A 40 7.76 11.27 0.57
CA GLY A 40 7.70 11.55 -0.86
C GLY A 40 7.24 10.35 -1.70
N SER A 41 7.12 10.59 -3.00
CA SER A 41 6.65 9.59 -3.96
C SER A 41 7.58 8.38 -4.07
N SER A 42 8.87 8.52 -3.77
CA SER A 42 9.83 7.40 -3.76
C SER A 42 9.46 6.36 -2.69
N GLU A 43 9.16 6.82 -1.48
CA GLU A 43 8.68 5.97 -0.38
C GLU A 43 7.33 5.37 -0.72
N ALA A 44 6.40 6.15 -1.27
CA ALA A 44 5.10 5.64 -1.73
C ALA A 44 5.24 4.53 -2.78
N ALA A 45 6.13 4.71 -3.76
CA ALA A 45 6.41 3.71 -4.79
C ALA A 45 7.07 2.44 -4.23
N MET A 46 7.94 2.58 -3.23
CA MET A 46 8.55 1.43 -2.53
C MET A 46 7.52 0.65 -1.72
N LEU A 47 6.67 1.34 -0.95
CA LEU A 47 5.58 0.71 -0.19
C LEU A 47 4.56 0.03 -1.11
N GLY A 48 4.21 0.67 -2.23
CA GLY A 48 3.38 0.06 -3.27
C GLY A 48 4.00 -1.23 -3.80
N ARG A 49 5.28 -1.19 -4.20
CA ARG A 49 6.00 -2.40 -4.66
C ARG A 49 6.07 -3.49 -3.59
N LEU A 50 6.27 -3.13 -2.32
CA LEU A 50 6.31 -4.09 -1.22
C LEU A 50 4.94 -4.77 -1.01
N ALA A 51 3.85 -4.00 -1.06
CA ALA A 51 2.50 -4.53 -0.97
C ALA A 51 2.20 -5.53 -2.11
N LEU A 52 2.58 -5.20 -3.35
CA LEU A 52 2.46 -6.10 -4.49
C LEU A 52 3.29 -7.37 -4.31
N LYS A 53 4.54 -7.24 -3.86
CA LYS A 53 5.42 -8.39 -3.58
C LYS A 53 4.77 -9.35 -2.58
N TRP A 54 4.22 -8.84 -1.48
CA TRP A 54 3.56 -9.69 -0.47
C TRP A 54 2.29 -10.34 -0.99
N GLN A 55 1.48 -9.63 -1.77
CA GLN A 55 0.31 -10.24 -2.41
C GLN A 55 0.72 -11.36 -3.39
N TRP A 56 1.78 -11.14 -4.16
CA TRP A 56 2.33 -12.15 -5.07
C TRP A 56 2.85 -13.38 -4.32
N CYS A 57 3.63 -13.20 -3.23
CA CYS A 57 4.11 -14.31 -2.41
C CYS A 57 2.94 -15.15 -1.89
N LYS A 58 1.90 -14.52 -1.32
CA LYS A 58 0.70 -15.22 -0.85
C LYS A 58 0.02 -16.02 -1.96
N LYS A 59 -0.12 -15.45 -3.16
CA LYS A 59 -0.68 -16.17 -4.32
C LYS A 59 0.18 -17.38 -4.71
N ARG A 60 1.51 -17.29 -4.63
CA ARG A 60 2.45 -18.37 -4.97
C ARG A 60 2.45 -19.48 -3.93
N GLU A 61 2.38 -19.14 -2.66
CA GLU A 61 2.26 -20.09 -1.54
C GLU A 61 1.02 -20.96 -1.70
N VAL A 62 -0.13 -20.35 -1.99
CA VAL A 62 -1.40 -21.08 -2.26
C VAL A 62 -1.26 -22.01 -3.48
N GLN A 63 -0.45 -21.64 -4.46
CA GLN A 63 -0.19 -22.46 -5.65
C GLN A 63 0.93 -23.51 -5.44
N GLY A 64 1.54 -23.57 -4.26
CA GLY A 64 2.68 -24.46 -3.99
C GLY A 64 3.94 -24.14 -4.80
N LYS A 65 4.09 -22.89 -5.26
CA LYS A 65 5.22 -22.45 -6.10
C LYS A 65 6.21 -21.64 -5.27
N SER A 66 7.49 -21.66 -5.66
CA SER A 66 8.54 -20.88 -4.99
C SER A 66 8.22 -19.38 -4.91
N THR A 67 8.49 -18.79 -3.75
CA THR A 67 8.36 -17.35 -3.46
C THR A 67 9.69 -16.60 -3.59
N GLU A 68 10.77 -17.27 -4.01
CA GLU A 68 12.04 -16.61 -4.33
C GLU A 68 11.86 -15.70 -5.56
N PRO A 69 12.15 -14.39 -5.45
CA PRO A 69 12.01 -13.48 -6.56
C PRO A 69 13.17 -13.62 -7.54
N ASP A 70 12.87 -13.91 -8.81
CA ASP A 70 13.77 -13.72 -9.95
C ASP A 70 13.40 -12.46 -10.76
N LEU A 71 14.24 -12.06 -11.72
CA LEU A 71 14.01 -10.90 -12.59
C LEU A 71 12.66 -10.95 -13.34
N ARG A 72 12.15 -12.13 -13.70
CA ARG A 72 10.87 -12.32 -14.40
C ARG A 72 9.68 -12.20 -13.44
N SER A 73 9.85 -12.67 -12.21
CA SER A 73 8.85 -12.62 -11.17
C SER A 73 8.54 -11.18 -10.76
N CYS A 74 9.55 -10.29 -10.75
CA CYS A 74 9.35 -8.85 -10.51
C CYS A 74 8.44 -8.19 -11.55
N ALA A 75 8.54 -8.58 -12.83
CA ALA A 75 7.64 -8.09 -13.89
C ALA A 75 6.22 -8.65 -13.72
N ASN A 76 6.10 -9.90 -13.28
CA ASN A 76 4.82 -10.57 -13.05
C ASN A 76 4.13 -10.18 -11.73
N MET A 77 4.71 -9.33 -10.88
CA MET A 77 4.04 -8.83 -9.68
C MET A 77 2.91 -7.83 -10.00
N LEU A 78 2.95 -7.23 -11.20
CA LEU A 78 1.95 -6.27 -11.69
C LEU A 78 0.80 -6.91 -12.48
N ALA A 79 0.92 -8.19 -12.83
CA ALA A 79 -0.05 -8.96 -13.63
C ALA A 79 -0.81 -9.98 -12.76
#